data_AF-A0ABD0RNY2-F1
#
_entry.id   AF-A0ABD0RNY2-F1
#
_cell.length_a   1.000
_cell.length_b   1.000
_cell.length_c   1.000
_cell.angle_alpha   90.00
_cell.angle_beta   90.00
_cell.angle_gamma   90.00
#
_symmetry.space_group_name_H-M   'P 1'
#
loop_
_entity.id
_entity.type
_entity.pdbx_description
1 polymer ?
#
loop_
_entity_poly.entity_id
_entity_poly.type
_entity_poly.pdbx_seq_one_letter_code
_entity_poly.pdbx_strand_id
1 'polypeptide(L)' 'KMMEVNYLGSVYPTRAVITTMKERRMGRIMFVSSQAGQIGLFGYTAYSPSKFALRGLAESLQME' A
#
# COMPACT_ATOMS: atom_id res chain seq x y z
N LYS A 1 5.22 -1.61 -14.67
CA LYS A 1 5.09 -0.16 -14.35
C LYS A 1 4.07 0.19 -13.25
N MET A 2 2.75 0.01 -13.43
CA MET A 2 1.78 0.44 -12.39
C MET A 2 2.01 -0.23 -11.03
N MET A 3 2.35 -1.52 -11.01
CA MET A 3 2.67 -2.25 -9.78
C MET A 3 3.97 -1.76 -9.13
N GLU A 4 5.02 -1.57 -9.93
CA GLU A 4 6.30 -1.03 -9.45
C GLU A 4 6.11 0.34 -8.80
N VAL A 5 5.34 1.23 -9.42
CA VAL A 5 5.14 2.59 -8.90
C VAL A 5 4.18 2.60 -7.71
N ASN A 6 2.98 2.03 -7.85
CA ASN A 6 1.93 2.17 -6.84
C ASN A 6 2.17 1.27 -5.62
N TYR A 7 2.56 0.01 -5.86
CA TYR A 7 2.71 -0.97 -4.79
C TYR A 7 4.15 -0.98 -4.28
N LEU A 8 5.12 -1.34 -5.12
CA LEU A 8 6.52 -1.44 -4.66
C LEU A 8 7.07 -0.09 -4.21
N GLY A 9 6.70 1.00 -4.91
CA GLY A 9 7.01 2.37 -4.51
C GLY A 9 6.43 2.77 -3.15
N SER A 10 5.40 2.08 -2.64
CA SER A 10 4.88 2.24 -1.28
C SER A 10 5.51 1.27 -0.28
N VAL A 11 5.79 0.03 -0.70
CA VAL A 11 6.41 -1.02 0.14
C VAL A 11 7.81 -0.62 0.58
N TYR A 12 8.66 -0.17 -0.35
CA TYR A 12 10.07 0.13 -0.04
C TYR A 12 10.25 1.25 0.99
N PRO A 13 9.64 2.45 0.87
CA PRO A 13 9.77 3.47 1.89
C PRO A 13 9.12 3.05 3.22
N THR A 14 8.02 2.30 3.18
CA THR A 14 7.40 1.74 4.39
C THR A 14 8.38 0.83 5.13
N ARG A 15 8.98 -0.13 4.42
CA ARG A 15 9.98 -1.04 4.98
C ARG A 15 11.20 -0.30 5.54
N ALA A 16 11.60 0.80 4.92
CA ALA A 16 12.73 1.60 5.38
C ALA A 16 12.49 2.30 6.73
N VAL A 17 11.23 2.60 7.09
CA VAL A 17 10.90 3.36 8.32
C VAL A 17 10.20 2.53 9.40
N ILE A 18 9.56 1.42 9.03
CA ILE A 18 8.66 0.68 9.93
C ILE A 18 9.36 0.16 11.19
N THR A 19 10.58 -0.38 11.07
CA THR A 19 11.35 -0.90 12.22
C THR A 19 11.58 0.19 13.26
N THR A 20 12.06 1.37 12.83
CA THR A 20 12.33 2.48 13.74
C THR A 20 11.05 3.08 14.33
N MET A 21 9.93 3.09 13.57
CA MET A 21 8.63 3.50 14.11
C MET A 21 8.15 2.54 15.22
N LYS A 22 8.35 1.22 15.03
CA LYS A 22 8.01 0.18 16.01
C LYS A 22 8.86 0.31 17.28
N GLU A 23 10.18 0.47 17.13
CA GLU A 23 11.11 0.68 18.26
C GLU A 23 10.73 1.91 19.10
N ARG A 24 10.36 3.01 18.43
CA ARG A 24 9.94 4.26 19.09
C ARG A 24 8.50 4.20 19.62
N ARG A 25 7.74 3.17 19.27
CA ARG A 25 6.29 3.04 19.52
C ARG A 25 5.50 4.28 19.05
N MET A 26 5.97 4.92 18.00
CA MET A 26 5.42 6.18 17.49
C MET A 26 5.69 6.30 15.99
N GLY A 27 4.62 6.47 15.23
CA GLY A 27 4.66 6.63 13.78
C GLY A 27 3.28 6.47 13.18
N ARG A 28 3.07 7.04 12.00
CA ARG A 28 1.86 6.84 11.20
C ARG A 28 2.26 6.71 9.74
N ILE A 29 1.72 5.69 9.08
CA ILE A 29 1.88 5.48 7.64
C ILE A 29 0.48 5.56 7.03
N MET A 30 0.34 6.40 5.99
CA MET A 30 -0.92 6.57 5.28
C MET A 30 -0.69 6.27 3.80
N PHE A 31 -1.53 5.41 3.24
CA PHE A 31 -1.49 5.06 1.82
C PHE A 31 -2.67 5.69 1.09
N VAL A 32 -2.40 6.29 -0.08
CA VAL A 32 -3.46 6.82 -0.95
C VAL A 32 -3.86 5.76 -1.97
N SER A 33 -5.00 5.12 -1.71
CA SER A 33 -5.61 4.16 -2.63
C SER A 33 -6.60 4.85 -3.59
N SER A 34 -7.58 4.09 -4.08
CA SER A 34 -8.64 4.54 -4.99
C SER A 34 -9.88 3.66 -4.78
N GLN A 35 -11.04 4.11 -5.25
CA GLN A 35 -12.24 3.25 -5.36
C GLN A 35 -11.93 1.98 -6.19
N ALA A 36 -11.04 2.10 -7.17
CA ALA A 36 -10.53 0.98 -7.98
C ALA A 36 -9.69 -0.04 -7.17
N GLY A 37 -9.36 0.25 -5.91
CA GLY A 37 -8.73 -0.66 -4.94
C GLY A 37 -9.74 -1.38 -4.04
N GLN A 38 -11.04 -1.13 -4.23
CA GLN A 38 -12.15 -1.77 -3.50
C GLN A 38 -12.99 -2.65 -4.43
N ILE A 39 -13.15 -2.25 -5.69
CA ILE A 39 -13.90 -2.99 -6.72
C ILE A 39 -13.11 -3.04 -8.03
N GLY A 40 -13.31 -4.11 -8.80
CA GLY A 40 -12.77 -4.22 -10.15
C GLY A 40 -13.51 -3.28 -11.10
N LEU A 41 -12.76 -2.51 -11.89
CA LEU A 41 -13.31 -1.60 -12.89
C LEU A 41 -12.92 -2.05 -14.30
N PHE A 42 -13.90 -2.15 -15.19
CA PHE A 42 -13.66 -2.48 -16.59
C PHE A 42 -12.68 -1.48 -17.22
N GLY A 43 -11.67 -2.00 -17.94
CA GLY A 43 -10.60 -1.19 -18.55
C GLY A 43 -9.43 -0.82 -17.64
N TYR A 44 -9.49 -1.09 -16.33
CA TYR A 44 -8.44 -0.74 -15.36
C TYR A 44 -7.60 -1.95 -14.92
N THR A 45 -7.45 -2.97 -15.78
CA THR A 45 -6.79 -4.24 -15.43
C THR A 45 -5.34 -4.08 -14.97
N ALA A 46 -4.60 -3.09 -15.48
CA ALA A 46 -3.24 -2.80 -15.02
C ALA A 46 -3.17 -1.93 -13.75
N TYR A 47 -4.25 -1.21 -13.42
CA TYR A 47 -4.29 -0.23 -12.33
C TYR A 47 -4.99 -0.78 -11.08
N SER A 48 -6.22 -1.28 -11.22
CA SER A 48 -7.04 -1.78 -10.10
C SER A 48 -6.27 -2.77 -9.22
N PRO A 49 -5.62 -3.83 -9.75
CA PRO A 49 -4.86 -4.76 -8.91
C PRO A 49 -3.77 -4.09 -8.07
N SER A 50 -3.10 -3.06 -8.60
CA SER A 50 -2.08 -2.32 -7.83
C SER A 50 -2.65 -1.56 -6.64
N LYS A 51 -3.90 -1.09 -6.72
CA LYS A 51 -4.59 -0.40 -5.63
C LYS A 51 -5.22 -1.38 -4.62
N PHE A 52 -5.67 -2.55 -5.07
CA PHE A 52 -6.03 -3.66 -4.16
C PHE A 52 -4.81 -4.12 -3.35
N ALA A 53 -3.67 -4.33 -4.00
CA ALA A 53 -2.43 -4.73 -3.32
C ALA A 53 -2.00 -3.70 -2.25
N LEU A 54 -2.12 -2.41 -2.56
CA LEU A 54 -1.82 -1.33 -1.61
C LEU A 54 -2.77 -1.34 -0.39
N ARG A 55 -4.06 -1.65 -0.61
CA ARG A 55 -5.03 -1.82 0.48
C ARG A 55 -4.68 -3.04 1.34
N GLY A 56 -4.37 -4.17 0.72
CA GLY A 56 -3.97 -5.38 1.45
C GLY A 56 -2.72 -5.18 2.29
N LEU A 57 -1.74 -4.40 1.80
CA LEU A 57 -0.57 -3.98 2.58
C LEU A 57 -0.98 -3.16 3.80
N ALA A 58 -1.85 -2.16 3.62
CA ALA A 58 -2.31 -1.31 4.71
C ALA A 58 -3.04 -2.11 5.80
N GLU A 59 -3.97 -2.98 5.40
CA GLU A 59 -4.73 -3.84 6.32
C GLU A 59 -3.81 -4.82 7.06
N SER A 60 -2.81 -5.39 6.37
CA SER A 60 -1.83 -6.29 6.99
C SER A 60 -0.93 -5.58 7.99
N LEU A 61 -0.40 -4.39 7.64
CA LEU A 61 0.45 -3.59 8.53
C LEU A 61 -0.31 -3.06 9.75
N GLN A 62 -1.61 -2.80 9.62
CA GLN A 62 -2.44 -2.37 10.74
C GLN A 62 -2.60 -3.49 11.79
N MET A 63 -2.51 -4.76 11.38
CA MET A 63 -2.61 -5.92 12.26
C MET A 63 -1.26 -6.33 12.88
N GLU A 64 -0.13 -5.85 12.35
CA GLU A 64 1.25 -6.23 12.70
C GLU A 64 1.90 -5.32 13.76
#